data_AF-A0AAU6NXT2-F1
#
_entry.id   AF-A0AAU6NXT2-F1
#
_cell.length_a   1.000
_cell.length_b   1.000
_cell.length_c   1.000
_cell.angle_alpha   90.00
_cell.angle_beta   90.00
_cell.angle_gamma   90.00
#
_symmetry.space_group_name_H-M   'P 1'
#
loop_
_entity.id
_entity.type
_entity.pdbx_description
1 polymer ?
#
loop_
_entity_poly.entity_id
_entity_poly.type
_entity_poly.pdbx_seq_one_letter_code
_entity_poly.pdbx_strand_id
1 'polypeptide(L)'
;MKKIYTTIIIIGIIAEIVLLFFFDKKIAAYGPVIFWGIALLGILNYGVNIFKLSDSVKRTKPELYKKHSFGIMITRNALSDKEFLEALDDSEQRIIKNNKTIFKFLFLCFGLFAISAIVIVLK
;
A
#
# COMPACT_ATOMS: atom_id res chain seq x y z
N MET A 1 6.20 3.64 11.24
CA MET A 1 5.32 3.08 10.18
C MET A 1 5.51 1.58 9.95
N LYS A 2 6.73 1.06 9.72
CA LYS A 2 6.96 -0.39 9.49
C LYS A 2 6.33 -1.28 10.60
N LYS A 3 6.51 -0.90 11.87
CA LYS A 3 5.92 -1.60 13.03
C LYS A 3 4.39 -1.73 12.96
N ILE A 4 3.69 -0.64 12.59
CA ILE A 4 2.21 -0.62 12.51
C ILE A 4 1.72 -1.62 11.47
N TYR A 5 2.29 -1.59 10.26
CA TYR A 5 1.91 -2.52 9.19
C TYR A 5 2.16 -3.98 9.55
N THR A 6 3.29 -4.28 10.19
CA THR A 6 3.58 -5.62 10.69
C THR A 6 2.58 -6.07 11.74
N THR A 7 2.25 -5.21 12.72
CA THR A 7 1.27 -5.54 13.76
C THR A 7 -0.11 -5.83 13.17
N ILE A 8 -0.58 -5.01 12.21
CA ILE A 8 -1.90 -5.20 11.59
C ILE A 8 -1.95 -6.51 10.80
N ILE A 9 -0.88 -6.87 10.07
CA ILE A 9 -0.80 -8.17 9.37
C ILE A 9 -0.88 -9.34 10.35
N ILE A 10 -0.14 -9.28 11.46
CA ILE A 10 -0.16 -10.34 12.47
C ILE A 10 -1.58 -10.53 13.02
N ILE A 11 -2.27 -9.44 13.36
CA ILE A 11 -3.66 -9.48 13.82
C ILE A 11 -4.57 -10.11 12.74
N GLY A 12 -4.38 -9.73 11.47
CA GLY A 12 -5.13 -10.31 10.35
C GLY A 12 -4.92 -11.82 10.20
N ILE A 13 -3.67 -12.30 10.33
CA ILE A 13 -3.33 -13.72 10.28
C ILE A 13 -3.98 -14.49 11.45
N ILE A 14 -3.94 -13.93 12.66
CA ILE A 14 -4.57 -14.56 13.82
C ILE A 14 -6.09 -14.66 13.62
N ALA A 15 -6.73 -13.58 13.16
CA ALA A 15 -8.17 -13.59 12.88
C ALA A 15 -8.54 -14.62 11.80
N GLU A 16 -7.73 -14.72 10.74
CA GLU A 16 -7.89 -15.73 9.69
C GLU A 16 -7.83 -17.16 10.23
N ILE A 17 -6.81 -17.46 11.04
CA ILE A 17 -6.64 -18.78 11.66
C ILE A 17 -7.87 -19.12 12.51
N VAL A 18 -8.36 -18.18 13.32
CA VAL A 18 -9.56 -18.40 14.14
C VAL A 18 -10.78 -18.70 13.27
N LEU A 19 -10.99 -17.96 12.17
CA LEU A 19 -12.08 -18.24 11.23
C LEU A 19 -11.94 -19.64 10.60
N LEU A 20 -10.74 -20.02 10.19
CA LEU A 20 -10.47 -21.29 9.53
C LEU A 20 -10.70 -22.51 10.44
N PHE A 21 -10.31 -22.44 11.71
CA PHE A 21 -10.40 -23.60 12.63
C PHE A 21 -11.75 -23.73 13.31
N PHE A 22 -12.39 -22.62 13.68
CA PHE A 22 -13.54 -22.66 14.59
C PHE A 22 -14.90 -22.43 13.92
N PHE A 23 -14.92 -22.07 12.63
CA PHE A 23 -16.15 -21.76 11.91
C PHE A 23 -16.38 -22.65 10.68
N ASP A 24 -17.63 -22.67 10.24
CA ASP A 24 -18.04 -23.39 9.03
C ASP A 24 -17.44 -22.74 7.78
N LYS A 25 -17.49 -23.46 6.65
CA LYS A 25 -16.93 -22.97 5.38
C LYS A 25 -17.55 -21.65 4.93
N LYS A 26 -18.84 -21.42 5.23
CA LYS A 26 -19.55 -20.19 4.85
C LYS A 26 -19.01 -18.97 5.58
N ILE A 27 -18.80 -19.07 6.89
CA ILE A 27 -18.24 -17.98 7.69
C ILE A 27 -16.73 -17.83 7.44
N ALA A 28 -16.00 -18.95 7.30
CA ALA A 28 -14.58 -18.90 7.01
C ALA A 28 -14.28 -18.23 5.66
N ALA A 29 -15.20 -18.27 4.69
CA ALA A 29 -15.05 -17.61 3.39
C ALA A 29 -14.93 -16.08 3.47
N TYR A 30 -15.25 -15.45 4.60
CA TYR A 30 -14.97 -14.02 4.84
C TYR A 30 -13.51 -13.75 5.22
N GLY A 31 -12.77 -14.78 5.61
CA GLY A 31 -11.35 -14.70 5.98
C GLY A 31 -10.47 -13.95 4.98
N PRO A 32 -10.48 -14.32 3.68
CA PRO A 32 -9.71 -13.60 2.65
C PRO A 32 -10.00 -12.08 2.61
N VAL A 33 -11.23 -11.67 2.92
CA VAL A 33 -11.66 -10.26 2.91
C VAL A 33 -10.93 -9.43 3.99
N ILE A 34 -10.44 -10.05 5.07
CA ILE A 34 -9.64 -9.38 6.09
C ILE A 34 -8.40 -8.73 5.45
N PHE A 35 -7.72 -9.45 4.56
CA PHE A 35 -6.51 -8.96 3.89
C PHE A 35 -6.81 -7.84 2.89
N TRP A 36 -8.02 -7.78 2.32
CA TRP A 36 -8.48 -6.62 1.54
C TRP A 36 -8.67 -5.38 2.41
N GLY A 37 -9.33 -5.54 3.58
CA GLY A 37 -9.49 -4.44 4.53
C GLY A 37 -8.15 -3.88 5.01
N ILE A 38 -7.19 -4.77 5.28
CA ILE A 38 -5.82 -4.39 5.66
C ILE A 38 -5.09 -3.70 4.49
N ALA A 39 -5.23 -4.21 3.26
CA ALA A 39 -4.64 -3.59 2.06
C ALA A 39 -5.18 -2.18 1.81
N LEU A 40 -6.47 -1.94 2.07
CA LEU A 40 -7.10 -0.63 1.91
C LEU A 40 -6.38 0.46 2.74
N LEU A 41 -5.96 0.14 3.97
CA LEU A 41 -5.17 1.06 4.80
C LEU A 41 -3.85 1.47 4.12
N GLY A 42 -3.20 0.52 3.45
CA GLY A 42 -2.00 0.77 2.66
C GLY A 42 -2.29 1.70 1.48
N ILE A 43 -3.34 1.42 0.71
CA ILE A 43 -3.74 2.22 -0.47
C ILE A 43 -4.06 3.66 -0.07
N LEU A 44 -4.83 3.86 1.00
CA LEU A 44 -5.18 5.19 1.50
C LEU A 44 -3.93 5.97 1.90
N ASN A 45 -3.01 5.35 2.64
CA ASN A 45 -1.78 6.02 3.05
C ASN A 45 -0.85 6.31 1.86
N TYR A 46 -0.79 5.41 0.87
CA TYR A 46 -0.09 5.66 -0.38
C TYR A 46 -0.65 6.89 -1.10
N GLY A 47 -1.98 6.97 -1.24
CA GLY A 47 -2.66 8.10 -1.87
C GLY A 47 -2.33 9.43 -1.19
N VAL A 48 -2.49 9.50 0.14
CA VAL A 48 -2.15 10.70 0.93
C VAL A 48 -0.70 11.13 0.71
N ASN A 49 0.23 10.18 0.70
CA ASN A 49 1.65 10.47 0.46
C ASN A 49 1.89 11.03 -0.95
N ILE A 50 1.25 10.48 -1.99
CA ILE A 50 1.39 11.00 -3.36
C ILE A 50 0.79 12.40 -3.48
N PHE A 51 -0.34 12.69 -2.84
CA PHE A 51 -0.88 14.06 -2.83
C PHE A 51 0.08 15.03 -2.14
N LYS A 52 0.62 14.68 -0.97
CA LYS A 52 1.63 15.50 -0.28
C LYS A 52 2.86 15.75 -1.14
N LEU A 53 3.36 14.73 -1.83
CA LEU A 53 4.47 14.87 -2.77
C LEU A 53 4.09 15.81 -3.92
N SER A 54 2.90 15.63 -4.49
CA SER A 54 2.42 16.42 -5.62
C SER A 54 2.29 17.89 -5.26
N ASP A 55 1.73 18.22 -4.10
CA ASP A 55 1.62 19.59 -3.61
C ASP A 55 2.99 20.22 -3.31
N SER A 56 3.90 19.45 -2.70
CA SER A 56 5.27 19.91 -2.42
C SER A 56 6.02 20.26 -3.70
N VAL A 57 6.02 19.36 -4.68
CA VAL A 57 6.70 19.53 -5.96
C VAL A 57 6.04 20.64 -6.78
N LYS A 58 4.70 20.73 -6.80
CA LYS A 58 3.97 21.81 -7.46
C LYS A 58 4.37 23.19 -6.94
N ARG A 59 4.59 23.32 -5.63
CA ARG A 59 4.97 24.58 -4.99
C ARG A 59 6.45 24.92 -5.17
N THR A 60 7.33 23.92 -5.03
CA THR A 60 8.78 24.16 -4.99
C THR A 60 9.46 24.04 -6.34
N LYS A 61 8.93 23.21 -7.25
CA LYS A 61 9.54 22.80 -8.52
C LYS A 61 8.47 22.74 -9.63
N PRO A 62 7.81 23.86 -9.96
CA PRO A 62 6.62 23.88 -10.82
C PRO A 62 6.87 23.35 -12.24
N GLU A 63 8.03 23.59 -12.83
CA GLU A 63 8.38 23.05 -14.15
C GLU A 63 8.58 21.53 -14.11
N LEU A 64 9.23 21.03 -13.05
CA LEU A 64 9.36 19.59 -12.82
C LEU A 64 7.98 18.93 -12.63
N TYR A 65 7.08 19.59 -11.90
CA TYR A 65 5.70 19.16 -11.70
C TYR A 65 4.96 19.04 -13.04
N LYS A 66 4.99 20.06 -13.91
CA LYS A 66 4.31 20.02 -15.22
C LYS A 66 4.77 18.86 -16.09
N LYS A 67 6.06 18.54 -16.08
CA LYS A 67 6.65 17.43 -16.87
C LYS A 67 6.25 16.04 -16.34
N HIS A 68 6.01 15.92 -15.04
CA HIS A 68 5.92 14.63 -14.35
C HIS A 68 4.55 14.33 -13.70
N SER A 69 3.63 15.29 -13.74
CA SER A 69 2.27 15.16 -13.20
C SER A 69 1.23 14.96 -14.30
N PHE A 70 0.13 14.32 -13.91
CA PHE A 70 -1.09 14.26 -14.70
C PHE A 70 -2.26 14.68 -13.80
N GLY A 71 -2.98 15.73 -14.20
CA GLY A 71 -3.98 16.37 -13.35
C GLY A 71 -3.35 16.95 -12.09
N ILE A 72 -3.78 16.46 -10.92
CA ILE A 72 -3.30 16.94 -9.62
C ILE A 72 -2.19 16.06 -9.00
N MET A 73 -1.80 14.97 -9.67
CA MET A 73 -0.91 13.96 -9.09
C MET A 73 0.36 13.75 -9.89
N ILE A 74 1.48 13.54 -9.20
CA ILE A 74 2.71 12.97 -9.77
C ILE A 74 2.40 11.58 -10.31
N THR A 75 2.80 11.33 -11.56
CA THR A 75 2.55 10.06 -12.24
C THR A 75 3.43 8.95 -11.69
N ARG A 76 3.03 7.69 -11.89
CA ARG A 76 3.86 6.54 -11.51
C ARG A 76 5.20 6.53 -12.26
N ASN A 77 5.21 6.96 -13.52
CA ASN A 77 6.43 7.00 -14.35
C ASN A 77 7.47 7.96 -13.76
N ALA A 78 7.03 9.10 -13.24
CA ALA A 78 7.91 10.04 -12.55
C ALA A 78 8.61 9.42 -11.33
N LEU A 79 7.96 8.51 -10.61
CA LEU A 79 8.57 7.82 -9.46
C LEU A 79 9.69 6.83 -9.85
N SER A 80 9.88 6.60 -11.16
CA SER A 80 10.95 5.80 -11.75
C SER A 80 11.93 6.65 -12.57
N ASP A 81 11.65 7.94 -12.76
CA ASP A 81 12.50 8.85 -13.52
C ASP A 81 13.66 9.35 -12.66
N LYS A 82 14.89 9.25 -13.19
CA LYS A 82 16.10 9.60 -12.46
C LYS A 82 16.24 11.11 -12.26
N GLU A 83 15.94 11.90 -13.29
CA GLU A 83 15.98 13.38 -13.25
C GLU A 83 14.98 13.89 -12.21
N PHE A 84 13.77 13.31 -12.19
CA PHE A 84 12.78 13.60 -11.17
C PHE A 84 13.28 13.30 -9.77
N LEU A 85 13.77 12.08 -9.53
CA LEU A 85 14.19 11.63 -8.20
C LEU A 85 15.38 12.42 -7.64
N GLU A 86 16.34 12.78 -8.48
CA GLU A 86 17.52 13.56 -8.08
C GLU A 86 17.18 15.01 -7.77
N ALA A 87 16.13 15.56 -8.39
CA ALA A 87 15.68 16.91 -8.14
C ALA A 87 14.87 17.05 -6.84
N LEU A 88 14.47 15.96 -6.18
CA LEU A 88 13.68 16.00 -4.94
C LEU A 88 14.52 16.26 -3.71
N ASP A 89 13.97 17.02 -2.78
CA ASP A 89 14.59 17.23 -1.47
C ASP A 89 14.44 16.02 -0.53
N ASP A 90 15.20 16.02 0.56
CA ASP A 90 15.18 14.95 1.56
C ASP A 90 13.78 14.61 2.09
N SER A 91 12.90 15.61 2.21
CA SER A 91 11.55 15.41 2.74
C SER A 91 10.67 14.68 1.71
N GLU A 92 10.76 15.07 0.45
CA GLU A 92 10.07 14.45 -0.69
C GLU A 92 10.58 13.03 -0.96
N GLN A 93 11.90 12.82 -0.88
CA GLN A 93 12.49 11.49 -0.99
C GLN A 93 12.04 10.54 0.14
N ARG A 94 11.87 11.05 1.37
CA ARG A 94 11.28 10.25 2.47
C ARG A 94 9.86 9.81 2.15
N ILE A 95 9.04 10.65 1.53
CA ILE A 95 7.68 10.29 1.10
C ILE A 95 7.72 9.12 0.11
N ILE A 96 8.62 9.17 -0.87
CA ILE A 96 8.81 8.07 -1.84
C ILE A 96 9.27 6.79 -1.14
N LYS A 97 10.24 6.87 -0.22
CA LYS A 97 10.71 5.72 0.55
C LYS A 97 9.59 5.08 1.38
N ASN A 98 8.72 5.90 1.96
CA ASN A 98 7.53 5.42 2.67
C ASN A 98 6.59 4.67 1.73
N ASN A 99 6.32 5.20 0.55
CA ASN A 99 5.48 4.55 -0.46
C ASN A 99 6.06 3.22 -0.97
N LYS A 100 7.39 3.11 -1.13
CA LYS A 100 8.05 1.81 -1.43
C LYS A 100 7.78 0.77 -0.34
N THR A 101 7.74 1.19 0.93
CA THR A 101 7.41 0.29 2.05
C THR A 101 5.96 -0.15 2.00
N ILE A 102 5.04 0.77 1.67
CA ILE A 102 3.61 0.47 1.50
C ILE A 102 3.39 -0.51 0.35
N PHE A 103 4.11 -0.36 -0.78
CA PHE A 103 3.97 -1.28 -1.91
C PHE A 103 4.33 -2.73 -1.52
N LYS A 104 5.42 -2.93 -0.77
CA LYS A 104 5.78 -4.26 -0.23
C LYS A 104 4.70 -4.82 0.70
N PHE A 105 4.10 -3.96 1.52
CA PHE A 105 3.00 -4.33 2.40
C PHE A 105 1.75 -4.77 1.61
N LEU A 106 1.37 -4.02 0.57
CA LEU A 106 0.24 -4.38 -0.29
C LEU A 106 0.47 -5.73 -0.98
N PHE A 107 1.68 -5.96 -1.51
CA PHE A 107 2.03 -7.23 -2.13
C PHE A 107 1.89 -8.41 -1.15
N LEU A 108 2.31 -8.24 0.10
CA LEU A 108 2.14 -9.24 1.14
C LEU A 108 0.65 -9.50 1.45
N CYS A 109 -0.19 -8.45 1.51
CA CYS A 109 -1.63 -8.60 1.70
C CYS A 109 -2.28 -9.39 0.55
N PHE A 110 -1.88 -9.11 -0.70
CA PHE A 110 -2.35 -9.87 -1.87
C PHE A 110 -1.92 -11.35 -1.81
N GLY A 111 -0.68 -11.62 -1.40
CA GLY A 111 -0.21 -12.99 -1.22
C GLY A 111 -1.00 -13.75 -0.15
N LEU A 112 -1.26 -13.11 1.00
CA LEU A 112 -2.06 -13.69 2.09
C LEU A 112 -3.51 -13.92 1.65
N PHE A 113 -4.11 -12.98 0.91
CA PHE A 113 -5.42 -13.15 0.32
C PHE A 113 -5.49 -14.39 -0.58
N ALA A 114 -4.52 -14.54 -1.50
CA ALA A 114 -4.50 -15.67 -2.43
C ALA A 114 -4.36 -17.01 -1.69
N ILE A 115 -3.46 -17.09 -0.72
CA ILE A 115 -3.27 -18.27 0.12
C ILE A 115 -4.56 -18.60 0.90
N SER A 116 -5.14 -17.61 1.56
CA SER A 116 -6.39 -17.75 2.33
C SER A 116 -7.54 -18.24 1.44
N ALA A 117 -7.71 -17.67 0.24
CA ALA A 117 -8.74 -18.10 -0.71
C ALA A 117 -8.54 -19.57 -1.14
N ILE A 118 -7.30 -19.99 -1.41
CA ILE A 118 -6.99 -21.39 -1.73
C ILE A 118 -7.34 -22.31 -0.56
N VAL A 119 -6.96 -21.94 0.67
CA VAL A 119 -7.25 -22.73 1.88
C VAL A 119 -8.77 -22.90 2.08
N ILE A 120 -9.56 -21.86 1.85
CA ILE A 120 -11.03 -21.93 1.91
C ILE A 120 -11.61 -22.87 0.86
N VAL A 121 -11.07 -22.86 -0.37
CA VAL A 121 -11.51 -23.79 -1.41
C VAL A 121 -11.25 -25.25 -1.00
N LEU A 122 -10.10 -25.51 -0.37
CA LEU A 122 -9.66 -26.85 0.05
C LEU A 122 -10.33 -27.38 1.32
N LYS A 123 -10.86 -26.50 2.19
CA LYS A 123 -11.63 -26.86 3.39
C LYS A 123 -12.98 -27.48 3.03
#